data_AF-A0A419SW73-F1
#
_entry.id   AF-A0A419SW73-F1
#
_cell.length_a   1.000
_cell.length_b   1.000
_cell.length_c   1.000
_cell.angle_alpha   90.00
_cell.angle_beta   90.00
_cell.angle_gamma   90.00
#
_symmetry.space_group_name_H-M   'P 1'
#
loop_
_entity.id
_entity.type
_entity.pdbx_description
1 polymer ?
#
loop_
_entity_poly.entity_id
_entity_poly.type
_entity_poly.pdbx_seq_one_letter_code
_entity_poly.pdbx_strand_id
1 'polypeptide(L)' 'MANLIPVAKTVGVNRLVPTISIPYPLGDPATSREEQFKLRYHRVGVALDALTSEIEEPQVFKVKI' A
#
# COMPACT_ATOMS: atom_id res chain seq x y z
N MET A 1 -1.79 1.76 4.68
CA MET A 1 -0.95 2.01 3.49
C MET A 1 0.22 2.91 3.89
N ALA A 2 1.44 2.62 3.46
CA ALA A 2 2.63 3.40 3.80
C ALA A 2 3.66 3.41 2.65
N ASN A 3 4.23 4.59 2.41
CA ASN A 3 5.35 4.84 1.49
C ASN A 3 6.71 4.63 2.19
N LEU A 4 6.83 5.12 3.43
CA LEU A 4 8.03 5.02 4.25
C LEU A 4 7.97 3.78 5.14
N ILE A 5 8.12 2.60 4.52
CA ILE A 5 8.04 1.30 5.24
C ILE A 5 9.01 1.23 6.43
N PRO A 6 10.28 1.67 6.36
CA PRO A 6 11.17 1.64 7.52
C PRO A 6 10.63 2.49 8.68
N VAL A 7 10.15 3.71 8.42
CA VAL A 7 9.58 4.61 9.44
C VAL A 7 8.30 4.01 10.03
N ALA A 8 7.45 3.43 9.19
CA ALA A 8 6.23 2.78 9.66
C ALA A 8 6.54 1.57 10.58
N LYS A 9 7.63 0.83 10.31
CA LYS A 9 8.11 -0.23 11.20
C LYS A 9 8.60 0.32 12.54
N THR A 10 9.34 1.44 12.56
CA THR A 10 9.86 1.98 13.83
C THR A 10 8.78 2.48 14.77
N VAL A 11 7.61 2.89 14.24
CA VAL A 11 6.46 3.35 15.05
C VAL A 11 5.46 2.23 15.37
N GLY A 12 5.80 0.96 15.08
CA GLY A 12 5.00 -0.19 15.48
C GLY A 12 3.77 -0.48 14.62
N VAL A 13 3.76 -0.07 13.33
CA VAL A 13 2.67 -0.44 12.42
C VAL A 13 2.67 -1.96 12.21
N ASN A 14 1.55 -2.61 12.55
CA ASN A 14 1.39 -4.06 12.47
C ASN A 14 0.93 -4.56 11.09
N ARG A 15 0.28 -3.71 10.29
CA ARG A 15 -0.22 -4.05 8.94
C ARG A 15 0.28 -3.04 7.93
N LEU A 16 1.28 -3.45 7.15
CA LEU A 16 1.97 -2.58 6.21
C LEU A 16 1.55 -2.92 4.78
N VAL A 17 0.84 -2.01 4.14
CA VAL A 17 0.51 -2.11 2.71
C VAL A 17 1.39 -1.10 1.95
N PRO A 18 2.38 -1.56 1.16
CA PRO A 18 3.29 -0.67 0.46
C PRO A 18 2.61 0.16 -0.64
N THR A 19 2.94 1.44 -0.68
CA THR A 19 2.55 2.35 -1.77
C THR A 19 3.74 2.66 -2.68
N ILE A 20 3.49 3.38 -3.78
CA ILE A 20 4.53 3.82 -4.72
C ILE A 20 4.60 5.35 -4.74
N SER A 21 5.83 5.86 -4.67
CA SER A 21 6.18 7.28 -4.80
C SER A 21 5.76 8.21 -3.66
N ILE A 22 6.36 9.41 -3.65
CA ILE A 22 6.00 10.59 -2.85
C ILE A 22 6.15 11.83 -3.76
N PRO A 23 5.12 12.68 -3.99
CA PRO A 23 3.67 12.45 -4.01
C PRO A 23 3.06 12.70 -5.42
N TYR A 24 2.18 11.85 -5.96
CA TYR A 24 0.75 12.11 -6.22
C TYR A 24 0.23 11.14 -7.30
N PRO A 25 -1.07 10.78 -7.31
CA PRO A 25 -1.92 10.47 -6.16
C PRO A 25 -1.58 9.08 -5.59
N LEU A 26 -0.80 8.31 -6.34
CA LEU A 26 -0.10 7.07 -6.09
C LEU A 26 0.61 6.77 -7.42
N GLY A 27 1.92 6.49 -7.42
CA GLY A 27 2.65 6.19 -8.66
C GLY A 27 3.06 7.43 -9.49
N ASP A 28 3.13 7.25 -10.81
CA ASP A 28 3.62 8.24 -11.77
C ASP A 28 2.46 9.05 -12.40
N PRO A 29 2.43 10.39 -12.25
CA PRO A 29 1.38 11.23 -12.82
C PRO A 29 1.34 11.22 -14.35
N ALA A 30 2.41 10.81 -15.05
CA ALA A 30 2.46 10.73 -16.50
C ALA A 30 1.72 9.51 -17.07
N THR A 31 1.35 8.54 -16.23
CA THR A 31 0.58 7.35 -16.65
C THR A 31 -0.87 7.69 -16.95
N SER A 32 -1.55 6.83 -17.71
CA SER A 32 -2.95 7.05 -18.08
C SER A 32 -3.88 7.00 -16.86
N ARG A 33 -5.04 7.68 -16.93
CA ARG A 33 -6.04 7.65 -15.85
C ARG A 33 -6.48 6.24 -15.49
N GLU A 34 -6.53 5.34 -16.47
CA GLU A 34 -6.91 3.93 -16.28
C GLU A 34 -5.85 3.17 -15.50
N GLU A 35 -4.57 3.31 -15.84
CA GLU A 35 -3.46 2.69 -15.11
C GLU A 35 -3.39 3.20 -13.67
N GLN A 36 -3.54 4.51 -13.48
CA GLN A 36 -3.59 5.10 -12.15
C GLN A 36 -4.79 4.59 -11.35
N PHE A 37 -5.94 4.38 -12.00
CA PHE A 37 -7.12 3.81 -11.34
C PHE A 37 -6.88 2.35 -10.93
N LYS A 38 -6.37 1.50 -11.83
CA LYS A 38 -6.01 0.11 -11.53
C LYS A 38 -5.02 0.04 -10.36
N LEU A 39 -4.03 0.93 -10.37
CA LEU A 39 -3.07 1.08 -9.28
C LEU A 39 -3.76 1.34 -7.93
N ARG A 40 -4.59 2.38 -7.86
CA ARG A 40 -5.30 2.74 -6.63
C ARG A 40 -6.27 1.65 -6.19
N TYR A 41 -7.03 1.08 -7.13
CA TYR A 41 -8.05 0.08 -6.85
C TYR A 41 -7.46 -1.17 -6.18
N HIS A 42 -6.40 -1.74 -6.74
CA HIS A 42 -5.77 -2.92 -6.13
C HIS A 42 -5.07 -2.58 -4.81
N ARG A 43 -4.43 -1.41 -4.66
CA ARG A 43 -3.81 -1.02 -3.38
C ARG A 43 -4.85 -0.86 -2.27
N VAL A 44 -6.01 -0.29 -2.57
CA VAL A 44 -7.14 -0.20 -1.64
C VAL A 44 -7.70 -1.58 -1.33
N GLY A 45 -7.86 -2.46 -2.32
CA GLY A 45 -8.30 -3.85 -2.12
C GLY A 45 -7.41 -4.60 -1.12
N VAL A 46 -6.10 -4.60 -1.34
CA VAL A 46 -5.13 -5.24 -0.41
C VAL A 46 -5.19 -4.59 0.98
N ALA A 47 -5.46 -3.30 1.08
CA ALA A 47 -5.62 -2.63 2.37
C ALA A 47 -6.88 -3.07 3.11
N LEU A 48 -7.99 -3.30 2.40
CA LEU A 48 -9.21 -3.85 2.99
C LEU A 48 -8.98 -5.29 3.46
N ASP A 49 -8.35 -6.12 2.63
CA ASP A 49 -8.03 -7.51 2.99
C ASP A 49 -7.09 -7.57 4.21
N ALA A 50 -6.13 -6.65 4.30
CA ALA A 50 -5.21 -6.57 5.43
C ALA A 50 -5.94 -6.30 6.76
N LEU A 51 -7.00 -5.48 6.74
CA LEU A 51 -7.78 -5.17 7.94
C LEU A 51 -8.49 -6.41 8.51
N THR A 52 -8.93 -7.30 7.63
CA THR A 52 -9.65 -8.53 8.01
C THR A 52 -8.74 -9.75 8.17
N SER A 53 -7.46 -9.62 7.83
CA SER A 53 -6.49 -10.72 7.95
C SER A 53 -6.09 -10.93 9.41
N GLU A 54 -6.18 -12.18 9.87
CA GLU A 54 -5.54 -12.64 11.09
C GLU A 54 -4.02 -12.56 10.91
N ILE A 55 -3.34 -11.96 11.90
CA ILE A 55 -1.88 -11.87 11.93
C ILE A 55 -1.41 -12.19 13.35
N GLU A 56 -0.33 -12.96 13.45
CA GLU A 56 0.35 -13.23 14.72
C GLU A 56 1.55 -12.27 14.92
N GLU A 57 2.12 -11.78 13.82
CA GLU A 57 3.25 -10.86 13.80
C GLU A 57 3.00 -9.68 12.85
N PRO A 58 3.70 -8.53 13.03
CA PRO A 58 3.66 -7.43 12.08
C PRO A 58 3.99 -7.87 10.65
N GLN A 59 3.07 -7.65 9.71
CA GLN A 59 3.18 -8.17 8.35
C GLN A 59 3.22 -7.05 7.31
N VAL A 60 4.10 -7.23 6.31
CA VAL A 60 4.07 -6.48 5.06
C VAL A 60 3.25 -7.25 4.03
N PHE A 61 2.11 -6.68 3.65
CA PHE A 61 1.18 -7.28 2.70
C PHE A 61 1.71 -7.13 1.27
N LYS A 62 1.66 -8.24 0.52
CA LYS A 62 2.11 -8.26 -0.87
C LYS A 62 1.14 -7.47 -1.73
N VAL A 63 1.70 -6.57 -2.53
CA VAL A 63 0.97 -5.80 -3.51
C VAL A 63 1.50 -6.15 -4.90
N LYS A 64 0.62 -6.34 -5.89
CA LYS A 64 0.97 -6.75 -7.25
C LYS A 64 0.38 -5.75 -8.22
N ILE A 65 1.14 -4.72 -8.56
CA ILE A 65 0.86 -3.77 -9.66
C ILE A 65 2.20 -3.17 -10.06
#